data_AF-A0AAE7DVW6-F1
#
_entry.id   AF-A0AAE7DVW6-F1
#
_cell.length_a   1.000
_cell.length_b   1.000
_cell.length_c   1.000
_cell.angle_alpha   90.00
_cell.angle_beta   90.00
_cell.angle_gamma   90.00
#
_symmetry.space_group_name_H-M   'P 1'
#
loop_
_entity.id
_entity.type
_entity.pdbx_description
1 polymer ?
#
loop_
_entity_poly.entity_id
_entity_poly.type
_entity_poly.pdbx_seq_one_letter_code
_entity_poly.pdbx_strand_id
1 'polypeptide(L)'
;MFQWTKKNIIKSVARELPPRLAVKYGKRDSYEPEEIDWALGAIGKSNDLNYKNYAYGMLTSHSFFMSLGLSTSFGAHPDFHREVGNILFKQDCDPDIEAYLEYASVHGSTDQYEGKSTQEELGGGDFGGSDDVGGV
;
A
#
# COMPACT_ATOMS: atom_id res chain seq x y z
N MET A 1 -5.20 17.48 -8.13
CA MET A 1 -5.48 16.79 -6.85
C MET A 1 -5.69 15.33 -7.16
N PHE A 2 -4.71 14.47 -6.86
CA PHE A 2 -4.88 13.03 -7.02
C PHE A 2 -5.94 12.57 -6.01
N GLN A 3 -7.10 12.12 -6.50
CA GLN A 3 -8.07 11.45 -5.66
C GLN A 3 -7.48 10.08 -5.34
N TRP A 4 -6.82 9.96 -4.19
CA TRP A 4 -6.34 8.65 -3.74
C TRP A 4 -7.56 7.79 -3.47
N THR A 5 -7.82 6.83 -4.34
CA THR A 5 -8.88 5.84 -4.14
C THR A 5 -8.59 5.07 -2.85
N LYS A 6 -9.61 4.74 -2.06
CA LYS A 6 -9.49 3.98 -0.80
C LYS A 6 -8.48 2.82 -0.86
N LYS A 7 -8.49 2.09 -1.98
CA LYS A 7 -7.59 0.95 -2.26
C LYS A 7 -6.10 1.35 -2.26
N ASN A 8 -5.77 2.52 -2.80
CA ASN A 8 -4.39 2.99 -2.91
C ASN A 8 -3.84 3.47 -1.56
N ILE A 9 -4.71 4.08 -0.74
CA ILE A 9 -4.40 4.46 0.64
C ILE A 9 -4.11 3.19 1.46
N ILE A 10 -5.03 2.22 1.44
CA ILE A 10 -4.88 0.95 2.15
C ILE A 10 -3.57 0.24 1.76
N LYS A 11 -3.26 0.16 0.47
CA LYS A 11 -2.00 -0.42 -0.02
C LYS A 11 -0.76 0.34 0.46
N SER A 12 -0.80 1.66 0.45
CA SER A 12 0.34 2.46 0.92
C SER A 12 0.53 2.35 2.43
N VAL A 13 -0.55 2.42 3.20
CA VAL A 13 -0.55 2.20 4.65
C VAL A 13 0.06 0.85 4.99
N ALA A 14 -0.45 -0.22 4.38
CA ALA A 14 0.05 -1.59 4.57
C ALA A 14 1.53 -1.76 4.19
N ARG A 15 2.00 -1.02 3.18
CA ARG A 15 3.39 -1.09 2.72
C ARG A 15 4.35 -0.30 3.61
N GLU A 16 3.94 0.86 4.10
CA GLU A 16 4.86 1.82 4.72
C GLU A 16 4.82 1.86 6.24
N LEU A 17 3.65 1.63 6.86
CA LEU A 17 3.47 1.76 8.30
C LEU A 17 3.85 0.48 9.08
N PRO A 18 3.35 -0.72 8.73
CA PRO A 18 3.68 -1.98 9.41
C PRO A 18 5.18 -2.25 9.60
N PRO A 19 6.06 -2.14 8.58
CA PRO A 19 7.48 -2.41 8.77
C PRO A 19 8.14 -1.39 9.71
N ARG A 20 7.74 -0.12 9.68
CA ARG A 20 8.28 0.92 10.57
C ARG A 20 7.88 0.69 12.02
N LEU A 21 6.62 0.32 12.22
CA LEU A 21 6.09 -0.01 13.54
C LEU A 21 6.75 -1.28 14.08
N ALA A 22 6.87 -2.33 13.26
CA ALA A 22 7.52 -3.58 13.66
C ALA A 22 9.01 -3.40 14.00
N VAL A 23 9.73 -2.56 13.26
CA VAL A 23 11.15 -2.26 13.54
C VAL A 23 11.31 -1.46 14.84
N LYS A 24 10.39 -0.53 15.13
CA LYS A 24 10.52 0.36 16.29
C LYS A 24 9.94 -0.20 17.58
N TYR A 25 8.76 -0.81 17.51
CA TYR A 25 7.97 -1.27 18.65
C TYR A 25 7.85 -2.80 18.74
N GLY A 26 8.31 -3.52 17.71
CA GLY A 26 8.18 -4.97 17.60
C GLY A 26 6.90 -5.39 16.87
N LYS A 27 6.83 -6.67 16.46
CA LYS A 27 5.63 -7.24 15.84
C LYS A 27 4.49 -7.31 16.87
N ARG A 28 3.47 -6.49 16.69
CA ARG A 28 2.23 -6.50 17.49
C ARG A 28 1.03 -6.59 16.57
N ASP A 29 -0.02 -7.27 17.02
CA ASP A 29 -1.31 -7.37 16.32
C ASP A 29 -2.05 -6.02 16.23
N SER A 30 -1.71 -5.07 17.09
CA SER A 30 -2.26 -3.72 17.09
C SER A 30 -1.28 -2.73 17.70
N TYR A 31 -1.36 -1.48 17.26
CA TYR A 31 -0.55 -0.37 17.72
C TYR A 31 -1.43 0.77 18.25
N GLU A 32 -0.86 1.54 19.18
CA GLU A 32 -1.52 2.71 19.75
C GLU A 32 -1.52 3.88 18.75
N PRO A 33 -2.50 4.80 18.83
CA PRO A 33 -2.60 5.94 17.92
C PRO A 33 -1.34 6.84 17.95
N GLU A 34 -0.63 6.91 19.07
CA GLU A 34 0.63 7.63 19.20
C GLU A 34 1.77 6.97 18.39
N GLU A 35 1.82 5.64 18.36
CA GLU A 35 2.79 4.88 17.57
C GLU A 35 2.54 5.08 16.07
N ILE A 36 1.26 5.06 15.67
CA ILE A 36 0.83 5.29 14.29
C ILE A 36 1.09 6.73 13.87
N ASP A 37 0.84 7.72 14.73
CA ASP A 37 1.13 9.13 14.44
C ASP A 37 2.63 9.36 14.17
N TRP A 38 3.50 8.72 14.96
CA TRP A 38 4.93 8.74 14.70
C TRP A 38 5.27 8.17 13.31
N ALA A 39 4.68 7.04 12.94
CA ALA A 39 4.92 6.41 11.65
C ALA A 39 4.34 7.23 10.48
N LEU A 40 3.19 7.89 10.66
CA LEU A 40 2.60 8.85 9.72
C LEU A 40 3.48 10.09 9.52
N GLY A 41 4.07 10.59 10.62
CA GLY A 41 5.04 11.68 10.58
C GLY A 41 6.30 11.30 9.80
N ALA A 42 6.77 10.06 9.96
CA ALA A 42 7.96 9.56 9.27
C ALA A 42 7.80 9.47 7.74
N ILE A 43 6.57 9.32 7.23
CA ILE A 43 6.26 9.29 5.79
C ILE A 43 5.73 10.63 5.25
N GLY A 44 5.66 11.67 6.10
CA GLY A 44 5.14 12.98 5.71
C GLY A 44 3.65 13.00 5.37
N LYS A 45 2.87 12.01 5.84
CA LYS A 45 1.42 11.89 5.61
C LYS A 45 0.57 12.32 6.82
N SER A 46 1.18 12.88 7.86
CA SER A 46 0.49 13.38 9.04
C SER A 46 -0.52 14.50 8.76
N ASN A 47 -0.37 15.23 7.65
CA ASN A 47 -1.29 16.29 7.22
C ASN A 47 -2.54 15.78 6.48
N ASP A 48 -2.58 14.49 6.09
CA ASP A 48 -3.65 13.92 5.28
C ASP A 48 -4.66 13.16 6.18
N LEU A 49 -5.76 13.83 6.53
CA LEU A 49 -6.80 13.30 7.44
C LEU A 49 -7.39 11.98 6.95
N ASN A 50 -7.59 11.82 5.64
CA ASN A 50 -8.10 10.56 5.10
C ASN A 50 -7.08 9.45 5.32
N TYR A 51 -5.83 9.66 4.91
CA TYR A 51 -4.76 8.68 5.10
C TYR A 51 -4.59 8.30 6.57
N LYS A 52 -4.63 9.28 7.47
CA LYS A 52 -4.56 9.10 8.92
C LYS A 52 -5.70 8.23 9.45
N ASN A 53 -6.94 8.49 9.02
CA ASN A 53 -8.11 7.69 9.40
C ASN A 53 -8.00 6.24 8.91
N TYR A 54 -7.51 6.00 7.69
CA TYR A 54 -7.25 4.64 7.19
C TYR A 54 -6.14 3.93 7.97
N ALA A 55 -5.05 4.63 8.29
CA ALA A 55 -3.96 4.09 9.09
C ALA A 55 -4.45 3.65 10.47
N TYR A 56 -5.22 4.49 11.15
CA TYR A 56 -5.84 4.11 12.41
C TYR A 56 -6.80 2.93 12.24
N GLY A 57 -7.61 2.93 11.18
CA GLY A 57 -8.53 1.84 10.88
C GLY A 57 -7.85 0.47 10.76
N MET A 58 -6.66 0.44 10.15
CA MET A 58 -5.95 -0.80 9.83
C MET A 58 -5.05 -1.30 10.96
N LEU A 59 -4.49 -0.39 11.76
CA LEU A 59 -3.39 -0.71 12.69
C LEU A 59 -3.77 -0.57 14.16
N THR A 60 -4.91 0.03 14.49
CA THR A 60 -5.39 0.14 15.87
C THR A 60 -6.26 -1.06 16.26
N SER A 61 -6.38 -1.30 17.57
CA SER A 61 -7.30 -2.29 18.10
C SER A 61 -8.76 -1.85 17.95
N HIS A 62 -9.69 -2.81 17.98
CA HIS A 62 -11.13 -2.58 17.94
C HIS A 62 -11.62 -1.46 18.90
N SER A 63 -11.10 -1.45 20.14
CA SER A 63 -11.45 -0.44 21.16
C SER A 63 -11.08 0.98 20.74
N PHE A 64 -9.94 1.16 20.09
CA PHE A 64 -9.48 2.45 19.58
C PHE A 64 -10.21 2.83 18.31
N PHE A 65 -10.49 1.88 17.43
CA PHE A 65 -11.30 2.10 16.23
C PHE A 65 -12.68 2.69 16.58
N MET A 66 -13.33 2.15 17.61
CA MET A 66 -14.59 2.70 18.13
C MET A 66 -14.38 4.07 18.81
N SER A 67 -13.34 4.21 19.64
CA SER A 67 -13.06 5.46 20.36
C SER A 67 -12.75 6.64 19.42
N LEU A 68 -12.14 6.37 18.26
CA LEU A 68 -11.84 7.35 17.23
C LEU A 68 -13.07 7.70 16.36
N GLY A 69 -14.22 7.06 16.56
CA GLY A 69 -15.42 7.28 15.75
C GLY A 69 -15.29 6.77 14.31
N LEU A 70 -14.28 5.94 14.01
CA LEU A 70 -14.07 5.38 12.68
C LEU A 70 -15.21 4.45 12.28
N SER A 71 -15.89 3.85 13.26
CA SER A 71 -17.06 3.00 13.01
C SER A 71 -18.21 3.73 12.31
N THR A 72 -18.32 5.05 12.48
CA THR A 72 -19.32 5.87 11.79
C THR A 72 -18.95 6.12 10.32
N SER A 73 -17.64 6.15 10.01
CA SER A 73 -17.15 6.46 8.65
C SER A 73 -16.88 5.21 7.81
N PHE A 74 -16.43 4.13 8.44
CA PHE A 74 -15.98 2.90 7.77
C PHE A 74 -16.86 1.67 8.08
N GLY A 75 -17.83 1.78 8.99
CA GLY A 75 -18.66 0.66 9.41
C GLY A 75 -18.01 -0.19 10.51
N ALA A 76 -18.45 -1.43 10.67
CA ALA A 76 -17.90 -2.30 11.70
C ALA A 76 -16.42 -2.64 11.43
N HIS A 77 -15.60 -2.66 12.47
CA HIS A 77 -14.19 -3.02 12.41
C HIS A 77 -13.90 -4.33 11.62
N PRO A 78 -14.62 -5.46 11.85
CA PRO A 78 -14.38 -6.69 11.09
C PRO A 78 -14.73 -6.56 9.60
N ASP A 79 -15.81 -5.85 9.24
CA ASP A 79 -16.15 -5.59 7.83
C ASP A 79 -15.07 -4.78 7.13
N PHE A 80 -14.49 -3.79 7.83
CA PHE A 80 -13.38 -3.00 7.32
C PHE A 80 -12.10 -3.84 7.14
N HIS A 81 -11.74 -4.67 8.11
CA HIS A 81 -10.58 -5.56 8.00
C HIS A 81 -10.74 -6.59 6.88
N ARG A 82 -11.95 -7.13 6.70
CA ARG A 82 -12.29 -8.01 5.58
C ARG A 82 -12.17 -7.32 4.23
N GLU A 83 -12.60 -6.06 4.12
CA GLU A 83 -12.40 -5.26 2.90
C GLU A 83 -10.91 -5.00 2.64
N VAL A 84 -10.13 -4.70 3.68
CA VAL A 84 -8.68 -4.49 3.59
C VAL A 84 -7.97 -5.78 3.13
N GLY A 85 -8.30 -6.92 3.72
CA GLY A 85 -7.79 -8.23 3.29
C GLY A 85 -8.11 -8.52 1.83
N ASN A 86 -9.34 -8.23 1.40
CA ASN A 86 -9.74 -8.42 0.01
C ASN A 86 -8.99 -7.47 -0.95
N ILE A 87 -8.69 -6.25 -0.52
CA ILE A 87 -7.93 -5.29 -1.34
C ILE A 87 -6.45 -5.69 -1.46
N LEU A 88 -5.84 -6.16 -0.38
CA LEU A 88 -4.40 -6.45 -0.31
C LEU A 88 -4.08 -7.84 -0.86
N PHE A 89 -4.83 -8.85 -0.44
CA PHE A 89 -4.55 -10.26 -0.70
C PHE A 89 -5.57 -10.90 -1.64
N LYS A 90 -6.64 -10.19 -2.04
CA LYS A 90 -7.81 -10.78 -2.71
C LYS A 90 -8.41 -11.95 -1.93
N GLN A 91 -8.21 -11.94 -0.61
CA GLN A 91 -8.73 -12.93 0.31
C GLN A 91 -9.64 -12.25 1.31
N ASP A 92 -10.72 -12.94 1.65
CA ASP A 92 -11.79 -12.42 2.47
C ASP A 92 -11.54 -12.75 3.95
N CYS A 93 -10.29 -12.56 4.38
CA CYS A 93 -9.77 -12.94 5.69
C CYS A 93 -9.05 -11.76 6.33
N ASP A 94 -9.14 -11.66 7.67
CA ASP A 94 -8.47 -10.63 8.46
C ASP A 94 -6.94 -10.75 8.29
N PRO A 95 -6.29 -9.73 7.70
CA PRO A 95 -4.84 -9.78 7.48
C PRO A 95 -4.10 -9.62 8.81
N ASP A 96 -3.24 -10.59 9.11
CA ASP A 96 -2.36 -10.55 10.27
C ASP A 96 -1.21 -9.55 10.07
N ILE A 97 -0.59 -9.08 11.15
CA ILE A 97 0.60 -8.20 11.08
C ILE A 97 1.73 -8.86 10.27
N GLU A 98 1.86 -10.19 10.32
CA GLU A 98 2.83 -10.90 9.49
C GLU A 98 2.50 -10.82 8.00
N ALA A 99 1.22 -10.91 7.62
CA ALA A 99 0.79 -10.75 6.24
C ALA A 99 1.06 -9.32 5.75
N TYR A 100 0.80 -8.31 6.59
CA TYR A 100 1.15 -6.93 6.29
C TYR A 100 2.65 -6.73 6.09
N LEU A 101 3.50 -7.34 6.93
CA LEU A 101 4.95 -7.27 6.80
C LEU A 101 5.45 -7.99 5.55
N GLU A 102 4.88 -9.14 5.20
CA GLU A 102 5.21 -9.85 3.97
C GLU A 102 4.81 -9.01 2.75
N TYR A 103 3.59 -8.45 2.75
CA TYR A 103 3.14 -7.52 1.71
C TYR A 103 4.08 -6.32 1.58
N ALA A 104 4.47 -5.71 2.70
CA ALA A 104 5.43 -4.62 2.75
C ALA A 104 6.83 -5.06 2.34
N SER A 105 7.24 -6.30 2.52
CA SER A 105 8.55 -6.78 2.07
C SER A 105 8.57 -6.97 0.54
N VAL A 106 7.50 -7.57 0.01
CA VAL A 106 7.32 -7.83 -1.43
C VAL A 106 7.13 -6.52 -2.21
N HIS A 107 6.32 -5.59 -1.68
CA HIS A 107 6.00 -4.33 -2.35
C HIS A 107 6.81 -3.13 -1.86
N GLY A 108 7.43 -3.21 -0.67
CA GLY A 108 8.29 -2.17 -0.08
C GLY A 108 9.55 -1.91 -0.88
N SER A 109 10.04 -2.96 -1.55
CA SER A 109 11.22 -2.92 -2.42
C SER A 109 10.95 -2.33 -3.81
N THR A 110 9.71 -1.95 -4.14
CA THR A 110 9.44 -1.20 -5.37
C THR A 110 9.78 0.27 -5.15
N ASP A 111 11.06 0.59 -5.26
CA ASP A 111 11.45 1.82 -5.93
C ASP A 111 10.54 1.98 -7.16
N GLN A 112 9.86 3.11 -7.24
CA GLN A 112 9.00 3.41 -8.37
C GLN A 112 9.84 3.46 -9.65
N TYR A 113 9.96 2.33 -10.31
CA TYR A 113 9.99 2.30 -11.75
C TYR A 113 8.70 1.62 -12.20
N GLU A 114 7.67 2.43 -12.41
CA GLU A 114 6.63 2.14 -13.40
C GLU A 114 7.33 2.05 -14.77
N GLY A 115 8.07 0.97 -14.99
CA GLY A 115 8.57 0.53 -16.28
C GLY A 115 7.52 -0.38 -16.87
N LYS A 116 6.59 0.22 -17.62
CA LYS A 116 5.71 -0.40 -18.62
C LYS A 116 5.95 -1.90 -18.84
N SER A 117 4.94 -2.67 -18.45
CA SER A 117 4.46 -3.91 -19.09
C SER A 117 5.34 -4.44 -20.21
N THR A 118 6.15 -5.44 -19.87
CA THR A 118 6.69 -6.40 -20.83
C THR A 118 5.52 -7.11 -21.51
N GLN A 119 5.16 -6.65 -22.72
CA GLN A 119 4.40 -7.46 -23.67
C GLN A 119 5.41 -7.98 -24.67
N GLU A 120 5.84 -9.22 -24.43
CA GLU A 120 6.49 -10.05 -25.42
C GLU A 120 5.47 -10.33 -26.53
N GLU A 121 5.63 -9.67 -27.68
CA GLU A 121 5.06 -10.16 -28.94
C GLU A 121 6.22 -10.44 -29.89
N LEU A 122 6.47 -11.72 -30.08
CA LEU A 122 7.38 -12.28 -31.05
C LEU A 122 6.82 -12.07 -32.46
N GLY A 123 7.66 -11.55 -33.35
CA GLY A 123 7.68 -12.00 -34.74
C GLY A 123 7.24 -10.99 -35.79
N GLY A 124 8.14 -10.76 -36.74
CA GLY A 124 7.78 -10.53 -38.14
C GLY A 124 8.09 -9.14 -38.66
N GLY A 125 9.04 -9.04 -39.60
CA GLY A 125 9.18 -7.88 -40.47
C GLY A 125 10.59 -7.63 -41.00
N ASP A 126 11.15 -8.59 -41.73
CA ASP A 126 12.15 -8.34 -42.77
C ASP A 126 11.59 -7.29 -43.74
N PHE A 127 12.28 -6.16 -43.98
CA PHE A 127 12.32 -5.41 -45.25
C PHE A 127 13.45 -4.38 -45.23
N GLY A 128 14.30 -4.43 -46.25
CA GLY A 128 15.61 -3.78 -46.33
C GLY A 128 15.64 -2.33 -46.79
N GLY A 129 16.88 -1.84 -46.99
CA GLY A 129 17.15 -0.53 -47.56
C GLY A 129 18.65 -0.20 -47.48
N SER A 130 19.34 -0.47 -48.57
CA SER A 130 20.79 -0.41 -48.78
C SER A 130 21.46 0.94 -48.49
N ASP A 131 22.65 0.87 -47.93
CA ASP A 131 23.70 1.89 -48.06
C ASP A 131 24.38 1.80 -49.45
N ASP A 132 25.17 2.83 -49.79
CA ASP A 132 26.14 2.93 -50.91
C ASP A 132 25.74 3.70 -52.18
N VAL A 133 26.15 4.98 -52.22
CA VAL A 133 26.96 5.60 -53.31
C VAL A 133 27.44 6.99 -52.81
N GLY A 134 28.73 7.24 -52.61
CA GLY A 134 29.68 7.76 -53.61
C GLY A 134 29.31 9.21 -54.00
N GLY A 135 30.03 10.27 -53.64
CA GLY A 135 31.46 10.46 -53.78
C GLY A 135 31.79 10.96 -55.19
N VAL A 136 31.54 12.25 -55.47
CA VAL A 136 32.36 13.24 -56.22
C VAL A 136 31.69 14.62 -56.20
#